data_AF-A0A847PV70-F1
#
_entry.id   AF-A0A847PV70-F1
#
_cell.length_a   1.000
_cell.length_b   1.000
_cell.length_c   1.000
_cell.angle_alpha   90.00
_cell.angle_beta   90.00
_cell.angle_gamma   90.00
#
_symmetry.space_group_name_H-M   'P 1'
#
loop_
_entity.id
_entity.type
_entity.pdbx_description
1 polymer ?
#
loop_
_entity_poly.entity_id
_entity_poly.type
_entity_poly.pdbx_seq_one_letter_code
_entity_poly.pdbx_strand_id
1 'polypeptide(L)'
;AQKTIMEEYHDEYGIKCALRHTIGDIRQDREYLQLRGGEGDKYNVFMEAFELCAQNGADLLSVESMGGKEIFDYSILRNDTAGILFGIGVLGSMDMEMIWKDISDIAKKTGTVSAGDTDCAQANTAMFIAGGLLDKNLAHTTAIVARAISAARSLCAYEAGAVGPGKDCGYENSIVKPIAGVPISQEGKTSTCAHSDLMGNLTMQCCDLWSNESVEFHGEFGGTTVQCWSESLAYDCSMMNVALKTGKAKDLRDVLVLSDKFRDPQGYVLAYDNAYRVGQAIVKDGENNYLRAKNAAIECCNIVEEGINSGKLRLTRFETNALAKVKADLEALTDDADQFMSDNLTKFKQEVPVFKPENYGL
;
A
#
# COMPACT_ATOMS: atom_id res chain seq x y z
N ALA A 1 10.92 -26.60 2.06
CA ALA A 1 11.90 -26.37 3.15
C ALA A 1 11.24 -25.66 4.35
N GLN A 2 10.80 -24.40 4.23
CA GLN A 2 10.17 -23.67 5.33
C GLN A 2 8.92 -24.37 5.88
N LYS A 3 7.98 -24.76 5.01
CA LYS A 3 6.73 -25.42 5.39
C LYS A 3 6.93 -26.68 6.23
N THR A 4 7.93 -27.51 5.89
CA THR A 4 8.27 -28.73 6.63
C THR A 4 8.62 -28.43 8.09
N ILE A 5 9.45 -27.42 8.34
CA ILE A 5 9.80 -27.01 9.71
C ILE A 5 8.56 -26.47 10.43
N MET A 6 7.71 -25.71 9.75
CA MET A 6 6.48 -25.17 10.33
C MET A 6 5.50 -26.30 10.74
N GLU A 7 5.38 -27.35 9.92
CA GLU A 7 4.59 -28.54 10.21
C GLU A 7 5.13 -29.31 11.41
N GLU A 8 6.45 -29.49 11.51
CA GLU A 8 7.08 -30.13 12.68
C GLU A 8 6.73 -29.41 14.00
N TYR A 9 6.85 -28.07 14.03
CA TYR A 9 6.49 -27.28 15.21
C TYR A 9 4.99 -27.27 15.49
N HIS A 10 4.15 -27.27 14.44
CA HIS A 10 2.72 -27.39 14.60
C HIS A 10 2.33 -28.75 15.21
N ASP A 11 2.94 -29.85 14.75
CA ASP A 11 2.64 -31.19 15.23
C ASP A 11 3.12 -31.42 16.67
N GLU A 12 4.27 -30.85 17.04
CA GLU A 12 4.82 -30.99 18.39
C GLU A 12 4.11 -30.08 19.42
N TYR A 13 3.83 -28.82 19.07
CA TYR A 13 3.37 -27.80 20.03
C TYR A 13 1.95 -27.28 19.78
N GLY A 14 1.32 -27.60 18.65
CA GLY A 14 0.03 -27.04 18.24
C GLY A 14 0.06 -25.55 17.89
N ILE A 15 1.25 -24.99 17.61
CA ILE A 15 1.40 -23.58 17.25
C ILE A 15 0.77 -23.29 15.89
N LYS A 16 -0.14 -22.32 15.83
CA LYS A 16 -0.81 -21.93 14.57
C LYS A 16 0.10 -21.04 13.75
N CYS A 17 0.34 -21.42 12.50
CA CYS A 17 1.19 -20.68 11.59
C CYS A 17 0.72 -20.83 10.14
N ALA A 18 1.11 -19.88 9.29
CA ALA A 18 0.90 -19.89 7.84
C ALA A 18 2.08 -19.21 7.16
N LEU A 19 2.42 -19.62 5.95
CA LEU A 19 3.54 -19.11 5.16
C LEU A 19 3.02 -18.18 4.06
N ARG A 20 3.40 -16.90 4.12
CA ARG A 20 3.26 -15.99 2.97
C ARG A 20 4.47 -16.11 2.07
N HIS A 21 4.24 -16.15 0.75
CA HIS A 21 5.27 -15.89 -0.24
C HIS A 21 4.89 -14.63 -1.04
N THR A 22 5.76 -13.64 -1.00
CA THR A 22 5.65 -12.43 -1.81
C THR A 22 6.56 -12.60 -3.02
N ILE A 23 5.98 -12.88 -4.18
CA ILE A 23 6.73 -13.05 -5.42
C ILE A 23 7.22 -11.67 -5.85
N GLY A 24 8.50 -11.55 -6.20
CA GLY A 24 9.04 -10.30 -6.75
C GLY A 24 8.42 -10.01 -8.12
N ASP A 25 8.01 -8.76 -8.35
CA ASP A 25 7.56 -8.35 -9.69
C ASP A 25 8.79 -8.24 -10.61
N ILE A 26 9.02 -9.29 -11.38
CA ILE A 26 10.17 -9.40 -12.30
C ILE A 26 9.88 -8.79 -13.68
N ARG A 27 8.71 -8.20 -13.90
CA ARG A 27 8.23 -7.73 -15.21
C ARG A 27 8.86 -6.39 -15.62
N GLN A 28 10.19 -6.35 -15.60
CA GLN A 28 11.03 -5.23 -16.01
C GLN A 28 12.34 -5.74 -16.59
N ASP A 29 12.93 -5.04 -17.54
CA ASP A 29 14.33 -5.22 -17.92
C ASP A 29 15.21 -4.09 -17.35
N ARG A 30 16.42 -3.92 -17.88
CA ARG A 30 17.33 -2.86 -17.42
C ARG A 30 16.84 -1.45 -17.77
N GLU A 31 16.07 -1.30 -18.83
CA GLU A 31 15.71 -0.03 -19.46
C GLU A 31 14.26 0.38 -19.15
N TYR A 32 13.32 -0.56 -19.13
CA TYR A 32 11.88 -0.27 -18.95
C TYR A 32 11.07 -1.45 -18.39
N LEU A 33 9.84 -1.14 -17.95
CA LEU A 33 8.84 -2.14 -17.54
C LEU A 33 8.33 -2.97 -18.73
N GLN A 34 8.00 -4.24 -18.48
CA GLN A 34 7.52 -5.22 -19.46
C GLN A 34 6.32 -6.00 -18.89
N LEU A 35 5.23 -5.29 -18.54
CA LEU A 35 4.14 -5.79 -17.69
C LEU A 35 3.26 -6.87 -18.33
N ARG A 36 3.15 -6.89 -19.66
CA ARG A 36 2.27 -7.81 -20.43
C ARG A 36 3.03 -8.77 -21.36
N GLY A 37 4.35 -8.64 -21.43
CA GLY A 37 5.19 -9.33 -22.39
C GLY A 37 6.41 -8.50 -22.78
N GLY A 38 7.38 -9.14 -23.43
CA GLY A 38 8.68 -8.55 -23.76
C GLY A 38 9.73 -9.63 -23.99
N GLU A 39 11.00 -9.22 -24.08
CA GLU A 39 12.12 -10.17 -24.21
C GLU A 39 12.20 -11.06 -22.95
N GLY A 40 12.11 -12.38 -23.14
CA GLY A 40 12.26 -13.37 -22.06
C GLY A 40 10.98 -13.79 -21.32
N ASP A 41 9.80 -13.45 -21.83
CA ASP A 41 8.50 -14.00 -21.37
C ASP A 41 8.24 -13.88 -19.84
N LYS A 42 8.60 -12.72 -19.28
CA LYS A 42 8.61 -12.49 -17.82
C LYS A 42 7.23 -12.59 -17.16
N TYR A 43 6.15 -12.36 -17.91
CA TYR A 43 4.79 -12.52 -17.38
C TYR A 43 4.48 -13.98 -17.04
N ASN A 44 4.81 -14.91 -17.94
CA ASN A 44 4.60 -16.32 -17.69
C ASN A 44 5.50 -16.84 -16.58
N VAL A 45 6.77 -16.42 -16.53
CA VAL A 45 7.68 -16.77 -15.43
C VAL A 45 7.18 -16.23 -14.07
N PHE A 46 6.62 -15.02 -14.08
CA PHE A 46 6.02 -14.42 -12.89
C PHE A 46 4.81 -15.23 -12.38
N MET A 47 3.91 -15.66 -13.28
CA MET A 47 2.78 -16.53 -12.93
C MET A 47 3.21 -17.94 -12.53
N GLU A 48 4.22 -18.50 -13.20
CA GLU A 48 4.82 -19.79 -12.84
C GLU A 48 5.39 -19.74 -11.41
N ALA A 49 6.04 -18.65 -11.01
CA ALA A 49 6.57 -18.49 -9.66
C ALA A 49 5.46 -18.56 -8.59
N PHE A 50 4.29 -17.93 -8.84
CA PHE A 50 3.14 -18.06 -7.95
C PHE A 50 2.65 -19.50 -7.84
N GLU A 51 2.42 -20.15 -8.97
CA GLU A 51 1.90 -21.52 -8.99
C GLU A 51 2.87 -22.49 -8.31
N LEU A 52 4.18 -22.39 -8.59
CA LEU A 52 5.19 -23.22 -7.96
C LEU A 52 5.26 -23.00 -6.45
N CYS A 53 5.24 -21.76 -5.97
CA CYS A 53 5.26 -21.48 -4.53
C CYS A 53 4.01 -22.03 -3.83
N ALA A 54 2.84 -21.84 -4.44
CA ALA A 54 1.56 -22.36 -3.94
C ALA A 54 1.55 -23.89 -3.84
N GLN A 55 2.06 -24.59 -4.86
CA GLN A 55 2.15 -26.06 -4.86
C GLN A 55 3.18 -26.61 -3.86
N ASN A 56 4.12 -25.78 -3.40
CA ASN A 56 5.24 -26.20 -2.56
C ASN A 56 5.20 -25.61 -1.13
N GLY A 57 4.01 -25.20 -0.67
CA GLY A 57 3.73 -24.95 0.74
C GLY A 57 3.52 -23.49 1.14
N ALA A 58 3.48 -22.55 0.19
CA ALA A 58 2.97 -21.21 0.48
C ALA A 58 1.45 -21.27 0.71
N ASP A 59 0.97 -20.66 1.80
CA ASP A 59 -0.45 -20.58 2.14
C ASP A 59 -1.08 -19.27 1.61
N LEU A 60 -0.31 -18.18 1.61
CA LEU A 60 -0.73 -16.84 1.21
C LEU A 60 0.16 -16.31 0.08
N LEU A 61 -0.46 -15.80 -1.00
CA LEU A 61 0.24 -15.26 -2.17
C LEU A 61 0.10 -13.74 -2.26
N SER A 62 1.24 -13.06 -2.44
CA SER A 62 1.33 -11.61 -2.55
C SER A 62 2.37 -11.18 -3.60
N VAL A 63 2.31 -9.92 -4.01
CA VAL A 63 3.34 -9.21 -4.79
C VAL A 63 3.29 -7.73 -4.42
N GLU A 64 4.39 -7.02 -4.64
CA GLU A 64 4.43 -5.56 -4.67
C GLU A 64 4.58 -5.13 -6.13
N SER A 65 3.45 -4.92 -6.82
CA SER A 65 3.45 -4.77 -8.28
C SER A 65 3.88 -3.38 -8.74
N MET A 66 4.40 -3.29 -9.98
CA MET A 66 5.08 -2.08 -10.48
C MET A 66 4.25 -1.21 -11.46
N GLY A 67 2.98 -1.54 -11.70
CA GLY A 67 2.12 -0.79 -12.61
C GLY A 67 2.14 0.74 -12.35
N GLY A 68 2.52 1.51 -13.37
CA GLY A 68 2.57 2.98 -13.35
C GLY A 68 3.77 3.58 -12.63
N LYS A 69 4.72 2.77 -12.15
CA LYS A 69 5.90 3.23 -11.41
C LYS A 69 6.75 4.24 -12.20
N GLU A 70 6.97 4.02 -13.48
CA GLU A 70 7.77 4.87 -14.36
C GLU A 70 7.19 6.28 -14.54
N ILE A 71 5.86 6.39 -14.54
CA ILE A 71 5.16 7.68 -14.55
C ILE A 71 5.23 8.33 -13.17
N PHE A 72 5.02 7.54 -12.12
CA PHE A 72 5.08 8.03 -10.76
C PHE A 72 6.47 8.59 -10.42
N ASP A 73 7.55 7.86 -10.73
CA ASP A 73 8.94 8.27 -10.46
C ASP A 73 9.27 9.60 -11.16
N TYR A 74 8.76 9.80 -12.38
CA TYR A 74 8.88 11.08 -13.08
C TYR A 74 8.10 12.20 -12.38
N SER A 75 6.85 11.92 -12.00
CA SER A 75 5.86 12.90 -11.56
C SER A 75 6.11 13.39 -10.13
N ILE A 76 6.46 12.47 -9.22
CA ILE A 76 6.66 12.78 -7.80
C ILE A 76 7.80 13.77 -7.57
N LEU A 77 8.88 13.66 -8.35
CA LEU A 77 10.03 14.57 -8.31
C LEU A 77 9.73 15.96 -8.89
N ARG A 78 8.59 16.13 -9.57
CA ARG A 78 8.18 17.36 -10.25
C ARG A 78 6.96 18.02 -9.62
N ASN A 79 6.42 17.46 -8.53
CA ASN A 79 5.14 17.86 -7.96
C ASN A 79 4.02 17.86 -9.01
N ASP A 80 4.04 16.91 -9.94
CA ASP A 80 3.03 16.76 -10.99
C ASP A 80 1.83 15.95 -10.46
N THR A 81 0.86 16.66 -9.91
CA THR A 81 -0.35 16.08 -9.31
C THR A 81 -1.12 15.19 -10.29
N ALA A 82 -1.26 15.61 -11.56
CA ALA A 82 -1.96 14.83 -12.57
C ALA A 82 -1.20 13.53 -12.90
N GLY A 83 0.13 13.61 -12.99
CA GLY A 83 0.99 12.45 -13.21
C GLY A 83 1.00 11.45 -12.06
N ILE A 84 0.97 11.92 -10.81
CA ILE A 84 0.83 11.05 -9.62
C ILE A 84 -0.52 10.30 -9.68
N LEU A 85 -1.61 11.02 -9.98
CA LEU A 85 -2.94 10.43 -10.11
C LEU A 85 -3.03 9.44 -11.27
N PHE A 86 -2.42 9.77 -12.41
CA PHE A 86 -2.40 8.90 -13.59
C PHE A 86 -1.56 7.64 -13.35
N GLY A 87 -0.35 7.78 -12.80
CA GLY A 87 0.54 6.66 -12.51
C GLY A 87 -0.04 5.69 -11.49
N ILE A 88 -0.56 6.18 -10.36
CA ILE A 88 -1.08 5.32 -9.29
C ILE A 88 -2.52 4.89 -9.59
N GLY A 89 -3.44 5.87 -9.72
CA GLY A 89 -4.88 5.62 -9.74
C GLY A 89 -5.42 5.05 -11.06
N VAL A 90 -4.70 5.23 -12.17
CA VAL A 90 -5.12 4.74 -13.50
C VAL A 90 -4.24 3.60 -13.97
N LEU A 91 -2.97 3.84 -14.26
CA LEU A 91 -2.05 2.82 -14.78
C LEU A 91 -1.82 1.69 -13.77
N GLY A 92 -1.64 2.02 -12.50
CA GLY A 92 -1.55 1.05 -11.42
C GLY A 92 -2.80 0.18 -11.31
N SER A 93 -4.00 0.78 -11.34
CA SER A 93 -5.27 0.04 -11.30
C SER A 93 -5.43 -0.92 -12.50
N MET A 94 -5.05 -0.49 -13.71
CA MET A 94 -5.12 -1.35 -14.91
C MET A 94 -4.18 -2.56 -14.85
N ASP A 95 -2.98 -2.41 -14.30
CA ASP A 95 -2.06 -3.53 -14.08
C ASP A 95 -2.57 -4.47 -12.98
N MET A 96 -3.06 -3.89 -11.89
CA MET A 96 -3.62 -4.62 -10.75
C MET A 96 -4.78 -5.53 -11.16
N GLU A 97 -5.76 -5.00 -11.91
CA GLU A 97 -6.90 -5.79 -12.40
C GLU A 97 -6.45 -6.98 -13.26
N MET A 98 -5.40 -6.81 -14.05
CA MET A 98 -4.86 -7.88 -14.89
C MET A 98 -4.19 -8.96 -14.04
N ILE A 99 -3.21 -8.61 -13.20
CA ILE A 99 -2.41 -9.61 -12.49
C ILE A 99 -3.22 -10.31 -11.39
N TRP A 100 -4.09 -9.59 -10.68
CA TRP A 100 -4.78 -10.16 -9.54
C TRP A 100 -5.88 -11.14 -9.92
N LYS A 101 -6.42 -11.01 -11.14
CA LYS A 101 -7.30 -12.02 -11.70
C LYS A 101 -6.56 -13.35 -11.87
N ASP A 102 -5.39 -13.33 -12.49
CA ASP A 102 -4.61 -14.55 -12.76
C ASP A 102 -4.02 -15.14 -11.47
N ILE A 103 -3.53 -14.31 -10.55
CA ILE A 103 -3.06 -14.75 -9.22
C ILE A 103 -4.20 -15.42 -8.44
N SER A 104 -5.41 -14.86 -8.50
CA SER A 104 -6.58 -15.44 -7.82
C SER A 104 -7.02 -16.76 -8.44
N ASP A 105 -6.93 -16.90 -9.77
CA ASP A 105 -7.17 -18.16 -10.47
C ASP A 105 -6.14 -19.23 -10.08
N ILE A 106 -4.85 -18.86 -9.95
CA ILE A 106 -3.80 -19.76 -9.45
C ILE A 106 -4.09 -20.18 -8.00
N ALA A 107 -4.42 -19.24 -7.12
CA ALA A 107 -4.72 -19.52 -5.73
C ALA A 107 -5.89 -20.51 -5.60
N LYS A 108 -6.97 -20.27 -6.37
CA LYS A 108 -8.14 -21.15 -6.44
C LYS A 108 -7.79 -22.55 -6.97
N LYS A 109 -6.97 -22.62 -8.04
CA LYS A 109 -6.52 -23.89 -8.64
C LYS A 109 -5.68 -24.72 -7.66
N THR A 110 -4.87 -24.06 -6.84
CA THR A 110 -3.92 -24.69 -5.91
C THR A 110 -4.47 -24.88 -4.49
N GLY A 111 -5.65 -24.32 -4.19
CA GLY A 111 -6.23 -24.38 -2.84
C GLY A 111 -5.54 -23.48 -1.82
N THR A 112 -4.85 -22.42 -2.28
CA THR A 112 -4.16 -21.43 -1.44
C THR A 112 -4.93 -20.10 -1.42
N VAL A 113 -4.42 -19.10 -0.69
CA VAL A 113 -5.08 -17.81 -0.53
C VAL A 113 -4.44 -16.74 -1.42
N SER A 114 -5.25 -16.14 -2.29
CA SER A 114 -4.93 -14.88 -2.95
C SER A 114 -5.03 -13.75 -1.92
N ALA A 115 -3.89 -13.26 -1.42
CA ALA A 115 -3.89 -12.46 -0.20
C ALA A 115 -4.04 -10.96 -0.48
N GLY A 116 -3.08 -10.35 -1.18
CA GLY A 116 -3.17 -8.94 -1.55
C GLY A 116 -1.83 -8.30 -1.92
N ASP A 117 -1.93 -7.07 -2.46
CA ASP A 117 -0.82 -6.23 -2.95
C ASP A 117 -0.54 -5.07 -1.99
N THR A 118 0.34 -4.17 -2.42
CA THR A 118 0.72 -2.91 -1.78
C THR A 118 1.13 -1.90 -2.84
N ASP A 119 0.84 -0.62 -2.63
CA ASP A 119 1.47 0.44 -3.43
C ASP A 119 2.84 0.87 -2.87
N CYS A 120 3.70 -0.11 -2.59
CA CYS A 120 5.04 0.15 -2.07
C CYS A 120 5.92 0.83 -3.13
N ALA A 121 5.79 0.42 -4.39
CA ALA A 121 6.57 0.96 -5.49
C ALA A 121 6.36 2.48 -5.70
N GLN A 122 5.19 3.01 -5.32
CA GLN A 122 4.81 4.41 -5.54
C GLN A 122 4.56 5.14 -4.20
N ALA A 123 3.49 4.83 -3.47
CA ALA A 123 3.16 5.53 -2.22
C ALA A 123 4.22 5.40 -1.11
N ASN A 124 4.88 4.25 -0.93
CA ASN A 124 6.00 4.16 0.03
C ASN A 124 7.22 4.95 -0.46
N THR A 125 7.50 4.93 -1.77
CA THR A 125 8.53 5.81 -2.35
C THR A 125 8.24 7.29 -2.04
N ALA A 126 6.99 7.75 -2.17
CA ALA A 126 6.61 9.11 -1.76
C ALA A 126 6.87 9.37 -0.27
N MET A 127 6.48 8.44 0.61
CA MET A 127 6.72 8.51 2.05
C MET A 127 8.23 8.59 2.37
N PHE A 128 9.08 7.82 1.68
CA PHE A 128 10.52 7.82 1.90
C PHE A 128 11.22 9.06 1.34
N ILE A 129 10.76 9.60 0.21
CA ILE A 129 11.25 10.89 -0.29
C ILE A 129 10.86 12.01 0.69
N ALA A 130 9.63 11.98 1.21
CA ALA A 130 9.19 12.93 2.24
C ALA A 130 10.07 12.85 3.49
N GLY A 131 10.33 11.64 3.99
CA GLY A 131 11.30 11.39 5.05
C GLY A 131 10.81 11.79 6.44
N GLY A 132 11.73 12.25 7.29
CA GLY A 132 11.44 12.74 8.63
C GLY A 132 10.97 14.20 8.63
N LEU A 133 10.43 14.66 9.76
CA LEU A 133 9.81 15.99 9.93
C LEU A 133 10.70 17.21 9.56
N LEU A 134 12.01 17.02 9.42
CA LEU A 134 12.96 18.08 9.07
C LEU A 134 13.40 18.04 7.59
N ASP A 135 13.04 16.97 6.88
CA ASP A 135 13.38 16.77 5.48
C ASP A 135 12.54 17.69 4.58
N LYS A 136 13.03 17.91 3.36
CA LYS A 136 12.48 18.90 2.43
C LYS A 136 12.44 18.42 0.99
N ASN A 137 12.64 17.12 0.75
CA ASN A 137 12.70 16.58 -0.61
C ASN A 137 11.31 16.43 -1.23
N LEU A 138 10.28 16.17 -0.41
CA LEU A 138 8.88 16.15 -0.80
C LEU A 138 8.02 16.66 0.37
N ALA A 139 6.96 17.42 0.08
CA ALA A 139 6.02 17.81 1.12
C ALA A 139 5.24 16.59 1.61
N HIS A 140 5.11 16.42 2.93
CA HIS A 140 4.38 15.30 3.52
C HIS A 140 2.88 15.35 3.15
N THR A 141 2.35 16.54 2.85
CA THR A 141 1.02 16.75 2.29
C THR A 141 0.85 16.20 0.87
N THR A 142 1.91 16.18 0.05
CA THR A 142 1.88 15.50 -1.26
C THR A 142 1.98 13.98 -1.08
N ALA A 143 2.81 13.52 -0.15
CA ALA A 143 2.95 12.09 0.13
C ALA A 143 1.64 11.44 0.60
N ILE A 144 0.87 12.11 1.47
CA ILE A 144 -0.43 11.58 1.90
C ILE A 144 -1.49 11.59 0.80
N VAL A 145 -1.42 12.53 -0.15
CA VAL A 145 -2.29 12.48 -1.33
C VAL A 145 -1.96 11.29 -2.22
N ALA A 146 -0.66 10.98 -2.45
CA ALA A 146 -0.26 9.76 -3.14
C ALA A 146 -0.79 8.50 -2.43
N ARG A 147 -0.72 8.45 -1.09
CA ARG A 147 -1.29 7.36 -0.28
C ARG A 147 -2.83 7.25 -0.38
N ALA A 148 -3.54 8.37 -0.47
CA ALA A 148 -4.99 8.34 -0.64
C ALA A 148 -5.38 7.78 -2.01
N ILE A 149 -4.65 8.17 -3.06
CA ILE A 149 -4.80 7.62 -4.43
C ILE A 149 -4.50 6.12 -4.42
N SER A 150 -3.45 5.71 -3.70
CA SER A 150 -3.04 4.30 -3.67
C SER A 150 -4.07 3.35 -3.07
N ALA A 151 -4.93 3.83 -2.17
CA ALA A 151 -6.03 3.02 -1.65
C ALA A 151 -6.98 2.53 -2.76
N ALA A 152 -7.30 3.38 -3.74
CA ALA A 152 -8.13 3.01 -4.89
C ALA A 152 -7.42 1.98 -5.79
N ARG A 153 -6.10 2.14 -5.99
CA ARG A 153 -5.28 1.20 -6.75
C ARG A 153 -5.19 -0.17 -6.06
N SER A 154 -4.84 -0.19 -4.77
CA SER A 154 -4.70 -1.43 -3.99
C SER A 154 -6.04 -2.15 -3.80
N LEU A 155 -7.18 -1.43 -3.82
CA LEU A 155 -8.52 -2.03 -3.81
C LEU A 155 -8.76 -2.99 -4.99
N CYS A 156 -8.16 -2.73 -6.15
CA CYS A 156 -8.31 -3.54 -7.37
C CYS A 156 -7.95 -5.01 -7.16
N ALA A 157 -6.99 -5.32 -6.27
CA ALA A 157 -6.62 -6.71 -5.98
C ALA A 157 -7.81 -7.52 -5.44
N TYR A 158 -8.58 -6.89 -4.56
CA TYR A 158 -9.72 -7.54 -3.89
C TYR A 158 -10.94 -7.59 -4.81
N GLU A 159 -11.14 -6.56 -5.63
CA GLU A 159 -12.15 -6.57 -6.71
C GLU A 159 -11.87 -7.68 -7.73
N ALA A 160 -10.59 -8.02 -7.95
CA ALA A 160 -10.13 -9.09 -8.83
C ALA A 160 -10.02 -10.47 -8.17
N GLY A 161 -10.38 -10.61 -6.90
CA GLY A 161 -10.52 -11.92 -6.22
C GLY A 161 -9.60 -12.19 -5.04
N ALA A 162 -8.72 -11.26 -4.66
CA ALA A 162 -7.97 -11.37 -3.41
C ALA A 162 -8.89 -11.26 -2.19
N VAL A 163 -8.55 -11.97 -1.11
CA VAL A 163 -9.41 -12.08 0.10
C VAL A 163 -8.69 -11.70 1.40
N GLY A 164 -7.49 -11.14 1.30
CA GLY A 164 -6.67 -10.78 2.43
C GLY A 164 -5.85 -11.96 3.01
N PRO A 165 -4.93 -11.69 3.95
CA PRO A 165 -4.61 -10.35 4.46
C PRO A 165 -3.92 -9.47 3.40
N GLY A 166 -4.12 -8.15 3.40
CA GLY A 166 -3.29 -7.23 2.61
C GLY A 166 -1.79 -7.31 2.96
N LYS A 167 -0.91 -6.73 2.13
CA LYS A 167 0.53 -6.62 2.46
C LYS A 167 0.78 -5.61 3.59
N ASP A 168 1.79 -5.88 4.40
CA ASP A 168 2.22 -5.11 5.57
C ASP A 168 2.61 -3.67 5.24
N CYS A 169 3.44 -3.47 4.23
CA CYS A 169 3.89 -2.16 3.79
C CYS A 169 2.81 -1.38 3.01
N GLY A 170 1.60 -1.93 2.87
CA GLY A 170 0.42 -1.24 2.35
C GLY A 170 -0.25 -0.42 3.44
N TYR A 171 0.28 0.75 3.78
CA TYR A 171 -0.33 1.65 4.78
C TYR A 171 -1.75 2.08 4.38
N GLU A 172 -2.05 2.12 3.07
CA GLU A 172 -3.38 2.39 2.53
C GLU A 172 -4.40 1.31 2.86
N ASN A 173 -3.98 0.15 3.37
CA ASN A 173 -4.90 -0.89 3.82
C ASN A 173 -5.82 -0.42 4.95
N SER A 174 -5.46 0.64 5.69
CA SER A 174 -6.37 1.30 6.64
C SER A 174 -7.61 1.90 5.97
N ILE A 175 -7.51 2.29 4.69
CA ILE A 175 -8.61 2.77 3.83
C ILE A 175 -9.29 1.59 3.12
N VAL A 176 -8.52 0.61 2.64
CA VAL A 176 -9.07 -0.55 1.91
C VAL A 176 -9.93 -1.44 2.81
N LYS A 177 -9.49 -1.73 4.03
CA LYS A 177 -10.19 -2.64 4.96
C LYS A 177 -11.67 -2.31 5.16
N PRO A 178 -12.08 -1.05 5.46
CA PRO A 178 -13.49 -0.73 5.60
C PRO A 178 -14.30 -0.80 4.30
N ILE A 179 -13.66 -0.81 3.13
CA ILE A 179 -14.34 -0.95 1.82
C ILE A 179 -14.53 -2.44 1.51
N ALA A 180 -13.44 -3.20 1.48
CA ALA A 180 -13.44 -4.60 1.04
C ALA A 180 -13.86 -5.59 2.14
N GLY A 181 -13.80 -5.19 3.42
CA GLY A 181 -14.14 -6.06 4.55
C GLY A 181 -13.17 -7.23 4.76
N VAL A 182 -11.94 -7.09 4.26
CA VAL A 182 -10.88 -8.11 4.31
C VAL A 182 -9.89 -7.86 5.45
N PRO A 183 -9.20 -8.91 5.95
CA PRO A 183 -8.09 -8.71 6.87
C PRO A 183 -6.92 -7.99 6.19
N ILE A 184 -6.07 -7.35 6.98
CA ILE A 184 -4.88 -6.61 6.52
C ILE A 184 -3.69 -6.88 7.44
N SER A 185 -2.50 -6.99 6.84
CA SER A 185 -1.25 -6.80 7.56
C SER A 185 -0.94 -5.31 7.66
N GLN A 186 -0.27 -4.90 8.73
CA GLN A 186 0.28 -3.55 8.91
C GLN A 186 1.67 -3.64 9.55
N GLU A 187 2.42 -2.56 9.44
CA GLU A 187 3.73 -2.36 10.06
C GLU A 187 3.83 -0.93 10.64
N GLY A 188 4.89 -0.62 11.37
CA GLY A 188 5.08 0.69 12.01
C GLY A 188 6.17 0.64 13.08
N LYS A 189 5.82 0.86 14.37
CA LYS A 189 6.86 1.01 15.41
C LYS A 189 7.80 -0.19 15.55
N THR A 190 7.36 -1.38 15.15
CA THR A 190 8.10 -2.64 15.28
C THR A 190 8.67 -3.11 13.94
N SER A 191 8.62 -2.26 12.91
CA SER A 191 9.33 -2.40 11.62
C SER A 191 10.48 -1.40 11.45
N THR A 192 10.94 -0.79 12.56
CA THR A 192 12.08 0.15 12.54
C THR A 192 13.40 -0.47 12.08
N CYS A 193 13.49 -1.80 12.02
CA CYS A 193 14.62 -2.49 11.39
C CYS A 193 14.70 -2.23 9.88
N ALA A 194 13.57 -1.98 9.22
CA ALA A 194 13.51 -1.67 7.80
C ALA A 194 13.64 -0.17 7.56
N HIS A 195 12.82 0.64 8.23
CA HIS A 195 12.80 2.09 8.04
C HIS A 195 12.09 2.83 9.19
N SER A 196 12.29 4.14 9.25
CA SER A 196 11.48 5.02 10.09
C SER A 196 10.15 5.36 9.42
N ASP A 197 9.13 5.66 10.22
CA ASP A 197 7.84 6.22 9.78
C ASP A 197 7.33 7.25 10.81
N LEU A 198 6.18 7.87 10.54
CA LEU A 198 5.55 8.90 11.40
C LEU A 198 4.17 8.48 11.95
N MET A 199 3.84 7.18 11.92
CA MET A 199 2.56 6.60 12.32
C MET A 199 2.67 5.25 13.04
N GLY A 200 3.80 5.01 13.73
CA GLY A 200 4.17 3.68 14.20
C GLY A 200 3.20 3.00 15.19
N ASN A 201 2.48 3.74 16.03
CA ASN A 201 1.40 3.19 16.85
C ASN A 201 0.06 3.18 16.08
N LEU A 202 -0.23 4.24 15.34
CA LEU A 202 -1.50 4.43 14.66
C LEU A 202 -1.84 3.29 13.69
N THR A 203 -0.86 2.71 12.99
CA THR A 203 -1.11 1.61 12.04
C THR A 203 -1.60 0.31 12.71
N MET A 204 -1.40 0.12 14.01
CA MET A 204 -1.99 -0.99 14.76
C MET A 204 -3.50 -0.86 14.97
N GLN A 205 -4.10 0.31 14.73
CA GLN A 205 -5.50 0.62 15.05
C GLN A 205 -6.53 -0.41 14.58
N CYS A 206 -6.29 -1.04 13.43
CA CYS A 206 -7.21 -1.96 12.79
C CYS A 206 -6.47 -3.08 12.06
N CYS A 207 -5.24 -3.42 12.46
CA CYS A 207 -4.48 -4.50 11.84
C CYS A 207 -5.07 -5.88 12.22
N ASP A 208 -4.89 -6.88 11.36
CA ASP A 208 -5.20 -8.29 11.65
C ASP A 208 -3.90 -9.10 11.78
N LEU A 209 -2.84 -8.67 11.08
CA LEU A 209 -1.47 -9.13 11.25
C LEU A 209 -0.54 -7.92 11.47
N TRP A 210 0.55 -8.14 12.22
CA TRP A 210 1.53 -7.11 12.57
C TRP A 210 2.93 -7.56 12.12
N SER A 211 3.61 -6.74 11.34
CA SER A 211 4.87 -7.06 10.66
C SER A 211 6.02 -6.15 11.09
N ASN A 212 7.24 -6.66 10.93
CA ASN A 212 8.49 -5.89 11.06
C ASN A 212 9.04 -5.44 9.70
N GLU A 213 8.26 -5.56 8.62
CA GLU A 213 8.66 -5.32 7.22
C GLU A 213 9.81 -6.24 6.77
N SER A 214 11.05 -5.89 7.12
CA SER A 214 12.23 -6.65 6.72
C SER A 214 13.40 -6.43 7.69
N VAL A 215 14.21 -7.46 7.87
CA VAL A 215 15.47 -7.40 8.62
C VAL A 215 16.45 -8.41 8.02
N GLU A 216 17.70 -8.01 7.89
CA GLU A 216 18.76 -8.94 7.49
C GLU A 216 18.92 -10.05 8.54
N PHE A 217 19.13 -11.29 8.10
CA PHE A 217 19.38 -12.41 8.99
C PHE A 217 20.83 -12.40 9.50
N HIS A 218 21.03 -12.01 10.75
CA HIS A 218 22.32 -12.07 11.46
C HIS A 218 22.13 -12.26 12.97
N GLY A 219 23.23 -12.26 13.74
CA GLY A 219 23.21 -12.45 15.19
C GLY A 219 23.20 -11.13 15.97
N GLU A 220 22.40 -11.10 17.03
CA GLU A 220 22.28 -10.04 18.03
C GLU A 220 22.61 -10.59 19.42
N PHE A 221 22.75 -9.73 20.44
CA PHE A 221 22.95 -10.21 21.81
C PHE A 221 21.77 -11.06 22.32
N GLY A 222 20.56 -10.79 21.85
CA GLY A 222 19.33 -11.49 22.25
C GLY A 222 19.04 -12.78 21.47
N GLY A 223 19.86 -13.15 20.48
CA GLY A 223 19.60 -14.27 19.57
C GLY A 223 19.75 -13.85 18.11
N THR A 224 19.12 -14.57 17.19
CA THR A 224 19.08 -14.13 15.78
C THR A 224 18.13 -12.94 15.59
N THR A 225 18.37 -12.10 14.60
CA THR A 225 17.53 -10.91 14.32
C THR A 225 16.05 -11.25 14.19
N VAL A 226 15.73 -12.34 13.48
CA VAL A 226 14.34 -12.80 13.30
C VAL A 226 13.68 -13.24 14.60
N GLN A 227 14.44 -13.73 15.59
CA GLN A 227 13.91 -14.03 16.94
C GLN A 227 13.59 -12.75 17.70
N CYS A 228 14.52 -11.79 17.71
CA CYS A 228 14.34 -10.51 18.42
C CYS A 228 13.08 -9.75 17.96
N TRP A 229 12.89 -9.65 16.64
CA TRP A 229 11.75 -8.93 16.07
C TRP A 229 10.45 -9.74 16.17
N SER A 230 10.45 -11.05 15.91
CA SER A 230 9.23 -11.86 16.05
C SER A 230 8.71 -11.92 17.49
N GLU A 231 9.60 -11.94 18.49
CA GLU A 231 9.22 -11.84 19.90
C GLU A 231 8.52 -10.50 20.19
N SER A 232 9.08 -9.38 19.71
CA SER A 232 8.51 -8.04 19.90
C SER A 232 7.14 -7.91 19.23
N LEU A 233 6.99 -8.38 17.97
CA LEU A 233 5.72 -8.41 17.26
C LEU A 233 4.68 -9.28 18.00
N ALA A 234 5.09 -10.43 18.54
CA ALA A 234 4.20 -11.32 19.27
C ALA A 234 3.68 -10.67 20.57
N TYR A 235 4.51 -9.88 21.27
CA TYR A 235 4.05 -9.13 22.45
C TYR A 235 3.08 -7.99 22.09
N ASP A 236 3.31 -7.26 20.99
CA ASP A 236 2.35 -6.28 20.49
C ASP A 236 1.00 -6.96 20.18
N CYS A 237 1.02 -8.10 19.48
CA CYS A 237 -0.18 -8.88 19.19
C CYS A 237 -0.85 -9.41 20.47
N SER A 238 -0.07 -9.86 21.46
CA SER A 238 -0.59 -10.33 22.75
C SER A 238 -1.35 -9.22 23.48
N MET A 239 -0.81 -8.00 23.51
CA MET A 239 -1.49 -6.83 24.06
C MET A 239 -2.82 -6.56 23.36
N MET A 240 -2.84 -6.53 22.02
CA MET A 240 -4.07 -6.32 21.24
C MET A 240 -5.10 -7.44 21.47
N ASN A 241 -4.64 -8.68 21.56
CA ASN A 241 -5.48 -9.85 21.83
C ASN A 241 -6.09 -9.83 23.24
N VAL A 242 -5.35 -9.37 24.26
CA VAL A 242 -5.88 -9.18 25.61
C VAL A 242 -6.91 -8.05 25.63
N ALA A 243 -6.68 -6.95 24.91
CA ALA A 243 -7.66 -5.88 24.77
C ALA A 243 -8.96 -6.37 24.12
N LEU A 244 -8.89 -7.24 23.10
CA LEU A 244 -10.07 -7.91 22.53
C LEU A 244 -10.82 -8.75 23.57
N LYS A 245 -10.11 -9.65 24.27
CA LYS A 245 -10.71 -10.57 25.26
C LYS A 245 -11.34 -9.86 26.45
N THR A 246 -10.84 -8.67 26.80
CA THR A 246 -11.32 -7.88 27.95
C THR A 246 -12.33 -6.81 27.58
N GLY A 247 -12.75 -6.72 26.31
CA GLY A 247 -13.69 -5.70 25.83
C GLY A 247 -13.09 -4.29 25.77
N LYS A 248 -11.76 -4.18 25.71
CA LYS A 248 -10.97 -2.93 25.69
C LYS A 248 -10.34 -2.61 24.35
N ALA A 249 -10.63 -3.40 23.31
CA ALA A 249 -10.05 -3.21 21.98
C ALA A 249 -10.29 -1.81 21.40
N LYS A 250 -11.50 -1.25 21.54
CA LYS A 250 -11.80 0.11 21.05
C LYS A 250 -11.04 1.18 21.82
N ASP A 251 -10.93 1.03 23.15
CA ASP A 251 -10.16 1.93 24.00
C ASP A 251 -8.67 1.91 23.58
N LEU A 252 -8.08 0.73 23.41
CA LEU A 252 -6.69 0.58 22.97
C LEU A 252 -6.47 1.15 21.56
N ARG A 253 -7.35 0.82 20.61
CA ARG A 253 -7.30 1.38 19.24
C ARG A 253 -7.28 2.91 19.29
N ASP A 254 -8.19 3.52 20.04
CA ASP A 254 -8.30 4.98 20.07
C ASP A 254 -7.04 5.61 20.71
N VAL A 255 -6.43 4.95 21.70
CA VAL A 255 -5.12 5.35 22.26
C VAL A 255 -4.01 5.27 21.21
N LEU A 256 -3.91 4.16 20.47
CA LEU A 256 -2.91 3.95 19.41
C LEU A 256 -3.03 5.02 18.32
N VAL A 257 -4.25 5.36 17.92
CA VAL A 257 -4.53 6.42 16.94
C VAL A 257 -4.10 7.77 17.49
N LEU A 258 -4.54 8.13 18.70
CA LEU A 258 -4.26 9.44 19.28
C LEU A 258 -2.76 9.68 19.53
N SER A 259 -1.96 8.61 19.67
CA SER A 259 -0.49 8.71 19.76
C SER A 259 0.12 9.46 18.59
N ASP A 260 -0.33 9.19 17.36
CA ASP A 260 0.33 9.69 16.15
C ASP A 260 -0.56 10.51 15.24
N LYS A 261 -1.88 10.57 15.48
CA LYS A 261 -2.84 11.27 14.62
C LYS A 261 -2.42 12.70 14.27
N PHE A 262 -1.77 13.41 15.18
CA PHE A 262 -1.35 14.81 14.96
C PHE A 262 0.17 14.97 14.76
N ARG A 263 0.91 13.87 14.57
CA ARG A 263 2.35 13.90 14.34
C ARG A 263 2.69 14.41 12.94
N ASP A 264 1.88 14.00 11.96
CA ASP A 264 2.12 14.21 10.53
C ASP A 264 0.80 14.14 9.74
N PRO A 265 0.63 14.86 8.61
CA PRO A 265 -0.54 14.69 7.75
C PRO A 265 -0.74 13.24 7.28
N GLN A 266 0.33 12.45 7.09
CA GLN A 266 0.24 11.05 6.69
C GLN A 266 -0.50 10.20 7.73
N GLY A 267 -0.11 10.29 9.00
CA GLY A 267 -0.83 9.64 10.11
C GLY A 267 -2.23 10.22 10.30
N TYR A 268 -2.42 11.52 10.11
CA TYR A 268 -3.72 12.18 10.31
C TYR A 268 -4.81 11.61 9.41
N VAL A 269 -4.52 11.45 8.11
CA VAL A 269 -5.49 10.90 7.14
C VAL A 269 -5.67 9.39 7.32
N LEU A 270 -4.62 8.67 7.70
CA LEU A 270 -4.71 7.22 7.92
C LEU A 270 -5.41 6.83 9.22
N ALA A 271 -5.64 7.75 10.17
CA ALA A 271 -6.50 7.48 11.33
C ALA A 271 -7.86 6.92 10.89
N TYR A 272 -8.36 5.85 11.53
CA TYR A 272 -9.44 5.01 10.98
C TYR A 272 -10.72 5.78 10.64
N ASP A 273 -11.02 6.85 11.37
CA ASP A 273 -12.17 7.71 11.11
C ASP A 273 -11.99 8.52 9.81
N ASN A 274 -10.79 9.03 9.56
CA ASN A 274 -10.44 9.72 8.34
C ASN A 274 -10.24 8.74 7.17
N ALA A 275 -9.59 7.60 7.40
CA ALA A 275 -9.42 6.55 6.41
C ALA A 275 -10.78 6.01 5.91
N TYR A 276 -11.74 5.86 6.82
CA TYR A 276 -13.12 5.51 6.45
C TYR A 276 -13.76 6.56 5.53
N ARG A 277 -13.57 7.85 5.80
CA ARG A 277 -14.08 8.93 4.93
C ARG A 277 -13.45 8.90 3.53
N VAL A 278 -12.15 8.67 3.42
CA VAL A 278 -11.50 8.46 2.11
C VAL A 278 -12.12 7.26 1.40
N GLY A 279 -12.39 6.16 2.13
CA GLY A 279 -13.08 5.01 1.56
C GLY A 279 -14.49 5.33 1.05
N GLN A 280 -15.25 6.17 1.76
CA GLN A 280 -16.55 6.66 1.29
C GLN A 280 -16.44 7.47 -0.01
N ALA A 281 -15.39 8.27 -0.16
CA ALA A 281 -15.13 9.03 -1.39
C ALA A 281 -14.79 8.13 -2.58
N ILE A 282 -14.03 7.04 -2.34
CA ILE A 282 -13.69 6.04 -3.35
C ILE A 282 -14.97 5.35 -3.85
N VAL A 283 -15.77 4.76 -2.95
CA VAL A 283 -16.93 3.93 -3.34
C VAL A 283 -18.04 4.72 -4.03
N LYS A 284 -18.05 6.06 -3.93
CA LYS A 284 -19.04 6.92 -4.60
C LYS A 284 -19.01 6.77 -6.12
N ASP A 285 -17.82 6.60 -6.70
CA ASP A 285 -17.59 6.42 -8.13
C ASP A 285 -16.81 5.11 -8.40
N GLY A 286 -17.15 4.05 -7.65
CA GLY A 286 -16.37 2.82 -7.55
C GLY A 286 -16.08 2.09 -8.88
N GLU A 287 -16.95 2.25 -9.87
CA GLU A 287 -16.81 1.65 -11.21
C GLU A 287 -15.86 2.42 -12.14
N ASN A 288 -15.32 3.57 -11.70
CA ASN A 288 -14.44 4.42 -12.49
C ASN A 288 -13.12 4.65 -11.75
N ASN A 289 -12.06 3.93 -12.17
CA ASN A 289 -10.73 3.98 -11.57
C ASN A 289 -10.16 5.40 -11.45
N TYR A 290 -10.37 6.24 -12.47
CA TYR A 290 -9.92 7.62 -12.44
C TYR A 290 -10.70 8.46 -11.42
N LEU A 291 -12.03 8.46 -11.50
CA LEU A 291 -12.87 9.31 -10.64
C LEU A 291 -12.78 8.91 -9.18
N ARG A 292 -12.78 7.60 -8.86
CA ARG A 292 -12.65 7.14 -7.47
C ARG A 292 -11.30 7.52 -6.86
N ALA A 293 -10.23 7.46 -7.65
CA ALA A 293 -8.90 7.88 -7.22
C ALA A 293 -8.81 9.41 -7.05
N LYS A 294 -9.41 10.18 -7.96
CA LYS A 294 -9.51 11.65 -7.86
C LYS A 294 -10.31 12.05 -6.61
N ASN A 295 -11.43 11.38 -6.35
CA ASN A 295 -12.26 11.61 -5.16
C ASN A 295 -11.47 11.34 -3.87
N ALA A 296 -10.69 10.25 -3.81
CA ALA A 296 -9.84 9.94 -2.68
C ALA A 296 -8.81 11.05 -2.41
N ALA A 297 -8.17 11.55 -3.48
CA ALA A 297 -7.19 12.62 -3.42
C ALA A 297 -7.81 13.94 -2.90
N ILE A 298 -8.98 14.33 -3.43
CA ILE A 298 -9.69 15.55 -3.00
C ILE A 298 -10.17 15.42 -1.55
N GLU A 299 -10.73 14.27 -1.16
CA GLU A 299 -11.17 14.06 0.22
C GLU A 299 -10.00 14.05 1.21
N CYS A 300 -8.85 13.50 0.81
CA CYS A 300 -7.60 13.63 1.57
C CYS A 300 -7.24 15.10 1.81
N CYS A 301 -7.29 15.95 0.77
CA CYS A 301 -7.04 17.38 0.93
C CYS A 301 -8.02 18.04 1.91
N ASN A 302 -9.32 17.73 1.79
CA ASN A 302 -10.36 18.25 2.69
C ASN A 302 -10.11 17.85 4.15
N ILE A 303 -9.79 16.58 4.40
CA ILE A 303 -9.46 16.07 5.74
C ILE A 303 -8.28 16.84 6.33
N VAL A 304 -7.19 17.00 5.57
CA VAL A 304 -6.01 17.73 6.06
C VAL A 304 -6.35 19.20 6.36
N GLU A 305 -7.11 19.87 5.50
CA GLU A 305 -7.57 21.25 5.72
C GLU A 305 -8.43 21.38 6.98
N GLU A 306 -9.35 20.44 7.23
CA GLU A 306 -10.13 20.39 8.48
C GLU A 306 -9.22 20.23 9.71
N GLY A 307 -8.20 19.38 9.61
CA GLY A 307 -7.18 19.21 10.65
C GLY A 307 -6.45 20.51 10.98
N ILE A 308 -6.05 21.27 9.96
CA ILE A 308 -5.41 22.58 10.10
C ILE A 308 -6.38 23.59 10.73
N ASN A 309 -7.60 23.68 10.20
CA ASN A 309 -8.63 24.62 10.65
C ASN A 309 -9.07 24.37 12.10
N SER A 310 -9.00 23.12 12.56
CA SER A 310 -9.24 22.77 13.97
C SER A 310 -8.12 23.21 14.93
N GLY A 311 -6.95 23.62 14.40
CA GLY A 311 -5.77 24.00 15.16
C GLY A 311 -4.99 22.83 15.78
N LYS A 312 -5.39 21.58 15.51
CA LYS A 312 -4.77 20.38 16.09
C LYS A 312 -3.66 19.81 15.21
N LEU A 313 -3.84 19.79 13.89
CA LEU A 313 -2.79 19.40 12.95
C LEU A 313 -1.96 20.64 12.60
N ARG A 314 -0.65 20.58 12.85
CA ARG A 314 0.26 21.70 12.62
C ARG A 314 1.14 21.38 11.42
N LEU A 315 1.00 22.19 10.39
CA LEU A 315 1.82 22.10 9.19
C LEU A 315 2.75 23.31 9.09
N THR A 316 3.88 23.11 8.41
CA THR A 316 4.71 24.21 7.95
C THR A 316 4.00 25.01 6.85
N ARG A 317 4.48 26.24 6.60
CA ARG A 317 4.01 27.04 5.45
C ARG A 317 4.26 26.32 4.13
N PHE A 318 5.36 25.56 4.03
CA PHE A 318 5.70 24.79 2.84
C PHE A 318 4.65 23.71 2.56
N GLU A 319 4.31 22.90 3.55
CA GLU A 319 3.29 21.84 3.43
C GLU A 319 1.89 22.41 3.16
N THR A 320 1.55 23.53 3.81
CA THR A 320 0.27 24.21 3.59
C THR A 320 0.15 24.71 2.14
N ASN A 321 1.21 25.32 1.60
CA ASN A 321 1.24 25.80 0.23
C ASN A 321 1.21 24.64 -0.78
N ALA A 322 1.92 23.54 -0.50
CA ALA A 322 1.91 22.35 -1.34
C ALA A 322 0.51 21.71 -1.38
N LEU A 323 -0.16 21.59 -0.23
CA LEU A 323 -1.52 21.07 -0.15
C LEU A 323 -2.50 21.90 -0.98
N ALA A 324 -2.45 23.23 -0.84
CA ALA A 324 -3.32 24.13 -1.58
C ALA A 324 -3.10 24.02 -3.10
N LYS A 325 -1.84 23.86 -3.54
CA LYS A 325 -1.51 23.65 -4.96
C LYS A 325 -2.03 22.31 -5.46
N VAL A 326 -1.79 21.23 -4.72
CA VAL A 326 -2.27 19.88 -5.08
C VAL A 326 -3.79 19.86 -5.18
N LYS A 327 -4.50 20.45 -4.22
CA LYS A 327 -5.97 20.53 -4.25
C LYS A 327 -6.47 21.31 -5.46
N ALA A 328 -5.90 22.49 -5.73
CA ALA A 328 -6.28 23.29 -6.88
C ALA A 328 -6.02 22.56 -8.21
N ASP A 329 -4.93 21.79 -8.31
CA ASP A 329 -4.65 20.97 -9.48
C ASP A 329 -5.71 19.89 -9.66
N LEU A 330 -6.03 19.15 -8.60
CA LEU A 330 -7.05 18.09 -8.62
C LEU A 330 -8.43 18.62 -9.02
N GLU A 331 -8.85 19.76 -8.46
CA GLU A 331 -10.12 20.41 -8.76
C GLU A 331 -10.19 20.94 -10.20
N ALA A 332 -9.05 21.29 -10.79
CA ALA A 332 -8.96 21.75 -12.18
C ALA A 332 -8.97 20.61 -13.21
N LEU A 333 -8.73 19.36 -12.79
CA LEU A 333 -8.81 18.20 -13.68
C LEU A 333 -10.25 17.99 -14.17
N THR A 334 -10.40 17.51 -15.40
CA THR A 334 -11.69 17.10 -15.97
C THR A 334 -12.34 15.98 -15.15
N ASP A 335 -13.66 15.84 -15.18
CA ASP A 335 -14.37 14.66 -14.67
C ASP A 335 -14.56 13.58 -15.77
N ASP A 336 -14.22 13.90 -17.01
CA ASP A 336 -14.24 12.96 -18.12
C ASP A 336 -12.98 12.08 -18.10
N ALA A 337 -13.16 10.80 -17.79
CA ALA A 337 -12.06 9.83 -17.69
C ALA A 337 -11.34 9.59 -19.02
N ASP A 338 -12.05 9.58 -20.15
CA ASP A 338 -11.45 9.37 -21.47
C ASP A 338 -10.60 10.57 -21.87
N GLN A 339 -11.07 11.78 -21.58
CA GLN A 339 -10.31 13.00 -21.80
C GLN A 339 -9.05 13.02 -20.92
N PHE A 340 -9.17 12.73 -19.62
CA PHE A 340 -8.02 12.66 -18.71
C PHE A 340 -7.00 11.61 -19.17
N MET A 341 -7.48 10.44 -19.59
CA MET A 341 -6.65 9.36 -20.11
C MET A 341 -5.88 9.80 -21.37
N SER A 342 -6.58 10.36 -22.35
CA SER A 342 -6.01 10.80 -23.63
C SER A 342 -4.95 11.89 -23.44
N ASP A 343 -5.22 12.87 -22.59
CA ASP A 343 -4.31 13.98 -22.33
C ASP A 343 -3.02 13.50 -21.67
N ASN A 344 -3.13 12.67 -20.63
CA ASN A 344 -1.96 12.14 -19.94
C ASN A 344 -1.18 11.13 -20.79
N LEU A 345 -1.87 10.29 -21.58
CA LEU A 345 -1.22 9.39 -22.54
C LEU A 345 -0.37 10.17 -23.55
N THR A 346 -0.93 11.26 -24.10
CA THR A 346 -0.23 12.14 -25.04
C THR A 346 0.98 12.82 -24.40
N LYS A 347 0.79 13.39 -23.21
CA LYS A 347 1.83 14.07 -22.45
C LYS A 347 2.98 13.12 -22.10
N PHE A 348 2.69 12.00 -21.45
CA PHE A 348 3.74 11.14 -20.91
C PHE A 348 4.45 10.30 -21.97
N LYS A 349 3.82 10.02 -23.12
CA LYS A 349 4.54 9.49 -24.30
C LYS A 349 5.66 10.41 -24.76
N GLN A 350 5.49 11.73 -24.61
CA GLN A 350 6.49 12.72 -25.01
C GLN A 350 7.51 12.99 -23.91
N GLU A 351 7.07 13.02 -22.65
CA GLU A 351 7.89 13.45 -21.52
C GLU A 351 8.68 12.30 -20.85
N VAL A 352 8.24 11.05 -20.97
CA VAL A 352 8.82 9.88 -20.29
C VAL A 352 9.25 8.83 -21.31
N PRO A 353 10.52 8.83 -21.78
CA PRO A 353 10.96 7.92 -22.85
C PRO A 353 10.82 6.42 -22.56
N VAL A 354 10.87 6.06 -21.28
CA VAL A 354 10.74 4.67 -20.79
C VAL A 354 9.29 4.22 -20.63
N PHE A 355 8.31 5.14 -20.76
CA PHE A 355 6.89 4.79 -20.71
C PHE A 355 6.47 4.06 -21.98
N LYS A 356 5.90 2.86 -21.79
CA LYS A 356 5.43 1.96 -22.84
C LYS A 356 3.93 1.70 -22.64
N PRO A 357 3.04 2.41 -23.37
CA PRO A 357 1.59 2.25 -23.28
C PRO A 357 1.10 0.81 -23.44
N GLU A 358 1.81 0.01 -24.24
CA GLU A 358 1.54 -1.40 -24.45
C GLU A 358 1.57 -2.23 -23.16
N ASN A 359 2.28 -1.79 -22.11
CA ASN A 359 2.24 -2.40 -20.77
C ASN A 359 0.84 -2.36 -20.14
N TYR A 360 0.00 -1.42 -20.56
CA TYR A 360 -1.34 -1.21 -20.04
C TYR A 360 -2.42 -1.55 -21.07
N GLY A 361 -2.05 -2.07 -22.24
CA GLY A 361 -2.98 -2.40 -23.32
C GLY A 361 -3.49 -1.17 -24.09
N LEU A 362 -2.65 -0.14 -24.23
CA LEU A 362 -2.99 1.18 -24.81
C LEU A 362 -2.19 1.53 -26.06
#